data_AF-A0A2I0DXE3-F1
#
_entry.id   AF-A0A2I0DXE3-F1
#
_cell.length_a   1.000
_cell.length_b   1.000
_cell.length_c   1.000
_cell.angle_alpha   90.00
_cell.angle_beta   90.00
_cell.angle_gamma   90.00
#
_symmetry.space_group_name_H-M   'P 1'
#
loop_
_entity.id
_entity.type
_entity.pdbx_description
1 polymer ?
#
loop_
_entity_poly.entity_id
_entity_poly.type
_entity_poly.pdbx_seq_one_letter_code
_entity_poly.pdbx_strand_id
1 'polypeptide(L)'
;MSKSKSVSSPYLFQSRHGIWYARIVVPEEQRSILGKREIRKSLATKDRLEAPRKSWKVLTQLRSVADDNADNGDVQVIDSTITTNIVDTPHKSSRLTQVIEEFCQEKLEQGAWSPHTEQVNRQVFKAMIKLTGDLRLIPPCIPDRY
;
A
#
# COMPACT_ATOMS: atom_id res chain seq x y z
N MET A 1 14.15 3.23 -31.59
CA MET A 1 13.62 2.15 -30.71
C MET A 1 13.41 2.74 -29.32
N SER A 2 12.17 3.07 -28.98
CA SER A 2 11.83 3.74 -27.72
C SER A 2 11.90 2.73 -26.57
N LYS A 3 12.86 2.90 -25.65
CA LYS A 3 12.89 2.13 -24.41
C LYS A 3 11.65 2.53 -23.59
N SER A 4 10.71 1.63 -23.42
CA SER A 4 9.61 1.82 -22.48
C SER A 4 10.21 2.10 -21.10
N LYS A 5 9.79 3.21 -20.46
CA LYS A 5 10.16 3.49 -19.07
C LYS A 5 9.62 2.34 -18.22
N SER A 6 10.47 1.38 -17.86
CA SER A 6 10.07 0.32 -16.94
C SER A 6 9.70 0.99 -15.63
N VAL A 7 8.47 0.77 -15.15
CA VAL A 7 8.06 1.14 -13.80
C VAL A 7 9.11 0.55 -12.86
N SER A 8 9.98 1.41 -12.36
CA SER A 8 11.10 1.00 -11.50
C SER A 8 10.47 0.62 -10.17
N SER A 9 10.50 -0.65 -9.81
CA SER A 9 10.08 -1.09 -8.47
C SER A 9 11.15 -0.64 -7.48
N PRO A 10 10.95 0.44 -6.70
CA PRO A 10 12.03 1.03 -5.88
C PRO A 10 12.50 0.11 -4.74
N TYR A 11 11.68 -0.89 -4.41
CA TYR A 11 11.90 -1.93 -3.41
C TYR A 11 12.60 -3.18 -3.97
N LEU A 12 12.81 -3.27 -5.29
CA LEU A 12 13.54 -4.35 -5.94
C LEU A 12 14.84 -3.83 -6.53
N PHE A 13 15.93 -4.51 -6.21
CA PHE A 13 17.24 -4.22 -6.75
C PHE A 13 17.80 -5.47 -7.43
N GLN A 14 18.28 -5.33 -8.67
CA GLN A 14 18.95 -6.43 -9.36
C GLN A 14 20.46 -6.28 -9.27
N SER A 15 21.14 -7.33 -8.83
CA SER A 15 22.61 -7.40 -8.87
C SER A 15 23.12 -7.55 -10.31
N ARG A 16 24.40 -7.21 -10.53
CA ARG A 16 25.11 -7.45 -11.81
C ARG A 16 25.02 -8.91 -12.30
N HIS A 17 24.84 -9.86 -11.38
CA HIS A 17 24.72 -11.29 -11.68
C HIS A 17 23.26 -11.74 -11.94
N GLY A 18 22.33 -10.79 -12.04
CA GLY A 18 20.91 -11.03 -12.32
C GLY A 18 20.06 -11.43 -11.11
N ILE A 19 20.65 -11.58 -9.92
CA ILE A 19 19.93 -11.96 -8.69
C ILE A 19 19.18 -10.75 -8.12
N TRP A 20 17.91 -10.94 -7.78
CA TRP A 20 17.05 -9.93 -7.18
C TRP A 20 17.22 -9.84 -5.66
N TYR A 21 17.14 -8.62 -5.15
CA TYR A 21 17.16 -8.26 -3.74
C TYR A 21 15.93 -7.42 -3.41
N ALA A 22 15.31 -7.69 -2.26
CA ALA A 22 14.40 -6.73 -1.65
C ALA A 22 15.22 -5.66 -0.91
N ARG A 23 14.83 -4.39 -1.07
CA ARG A 23 15.49 -3.23 -0.48
C ARG A 23 14.47 -2.37 0.27
N ILE A 24 14.83 -1.96 1.48
CA ILE A 24 14.16 -0.88 2.19
C ILE A 24 15.16 0.24 2.50
N VAL A 25 14.68 1.48 2.47
CA VAL A 25 15.44 2.65 2.91
C VAL A 25 15.20 2.80 4.41
N VAL A 26 16.28 3.02 5.15
CA VAL A 26 16.20 3.30 6.59
C VAL A 26 15.84 4.78 6.78
N PRO A 27 14.78 5.10 7.55
CA PRO A 27 14.44 6.47 7.97
C PRO A 27 15.62 7.19 8.62
N GLU A 28 15.70 8.51 8.48
CA GLU A 28 16.90 9.28 8.89
C GLU A 28 17.21 9.18 10.38
N GLU A 29 16.18 9.20 11.20
CA GLU A 29 16.25 9.00 12.66
C GLU A 29 16.92 7.67 13.02
N GLN A 30 16.64 6.61 12.25
CA GLN A 30 17.14 5.26 12.50
C GLN A 30 18.52 5.00 11.85
N ARG A 31 18.98 5.85 10.93
CA ARG A 31 20.29 5.65 10.24
C ARG A 31 21.46 5.71 11.21
N SER A 32 21.39 6.58 12.22
CA SER A 32 22.44 6.73 13.24
C SER A 32 22.55 5.50 14.13
N ILE A 33 21.41 4.88 14.46
CA ILE A 33 21.33 3.69 15.30
C ILE A 33 21.80 2.45 14.52
N LEU A 34 21.34 2.30 13.27
CA LEU A 34 21.63 1.13 12.44
C LEU A 34 22.97 1.21 11.69
N GLY A 35 23.58 2.40 11.59
CA GLY A 35 24.80 2.67 10.82
C GLY A 35 24.65 2.42 9.30
N LYS A 36 23.42 2.21 8.82
CA LYS A 36 23.12 1.80 7.45
C LYS A 36 22.01 2.69 6.88
N ARG A 37 22.19 3.09 5.62
CA ARG A 37 21.19 3.89 4.87
C ARG A 37 20.12 3.02 4.22
N GLU A 38 20.46 1.77 3.92
CA GLU A 38 19.58 0.82 3.23
C GLU A 38 19.81 -0.58 3.79
N ILE A 39 18.73 -1.36 3.87
CA ILE A 39 18.78 -2.78 4.21
C ILE A 39 18.36 -3.57 2.98
N ARG A 40 19.16 -4.58 2.62
CA ARG A 40 18.95 -5.43 1.45
C ARG A 40 18.96 -6.89 1.84
N LYS A 41 18.05 -7.68 1.26
CA LYS A 41 18.03 -9.14 1.44
C LYS A 41 17.80 -9.82 0.10
N SER A 42 18.65 -10.81 -0.19
CA SER A 42 18.59 -11.58 -1.44
C SER A 42 17.29 -12.36 -1.53
N LEU A 43 16.67 -12.36 -2.70
CA LEU A 43 15.49 -13.18 -3.03
C LEU A 43 15.87 -14.52 -3.66
N ALA A 44 17.18 -14.75 -3.89
CA ALA A 44 17.72 -15.97 -4.50
C ALA A 44 17.00 -16.38 -5.80
N THR A 45 16.55 -15.39 -6.58
CA THR A 45 15.92 -15.61 -7.87
C THR A 45 16.48 -14.66 -8.92
N LYS A 46 16.54 -15.14 -10.17
CA LYS A 46 16.83 -14.33 -11.35
C LYS A 46 15.56 -13.95 -12.10
N ASP A 47 14.45 -14.61 -11.80
CA ASP A 47 13.17 -14.36 -12.46
C ASP A 47 12.55 -13.05 -11.97
N ARG A 48 12.26 -12.16 -12.93
CA ARG A 48 11.65 -10.86 -12.72
C ARG A 48 10.22 -10.98 -12.18
N LEU A 49 9.46 -12.00 -12.55
CA LEU A 49 8.06 -12.17 -12.11
C LEU A 49 7.97 -12.80 -10.72
N GLU A 50 8.92 -13.67 -10.40
CA GLU A 50 9.02 -14.29 -9.09
C GLU A 50 9.51 -13.31 -8.01
N ALA A 51 10.38 -12.36 -8.39
CA ALA A 51 10.97 -11.41 -7.47
C ALA A 51 9.95 -10.57 -6.66
N PRO A 52 8.91 -9.93 -7.27
CA PRO A 52 7.87 -9.23 -6.51
C PRO A 52 7.11 -10.13 -5.53
N ARG A 53 6.83 -11.39 -5.90
CA ARG A 53 6.11 -12.32 -5.02
C ARG A 53 6.93 -12.69 -3.80
N LYS A 54 8.22 -12.98 -4.01
CA LYS A 54 9.17 -13.30 -2.92
C LYS A 54 9.49 -12.08 -2.06
N SER A 55 9.51 -10.88 -2.65
CA SER A 55 9.88 -9.67 -1.92
C SER A 55 8.90 -9.33 -0.82
N TRP A 56 7.59 -9.58 -0.97
CA TRP A 56 6.59 -9.24 0.04
C TRP A 56 6.91 -9.82 1.42
N LYS A 57 7.19 -11.13 1.50
CA LYS A 57 7.56 -11.79 2.77
C LYS A 57 8.86 -11.21 3.35
N VAL A 58 9.82 -10.92 2.48
CA VAL A 58 11.13 -10.39 2.89
C VAL A 58 11.01 -8.94 3.38
N LEU A 59 10.19 -8.12 2.74
CA LEU A 59 9.95 -6.72 3.12
C LEU A 59 9.29 -6.63 4.50
N THR A 60 8.31 -7.49 4.81
CA THR A 60 7.71 -7.57 6.14
C THR A 60 8.78 -7.88 7.20
N GLN A 61 9.65 -8.85 6.94
CA GLN A 61 10.75 -9.19 7.85
C GLN A 61 11.76 -8.04 8.00
N LEU A 62 12.12 -7.40 6.90
CA LEU A 62 13.06 -6.28 6.92
C LEU A 62 12.50 -5.09 7.70
N ARG A 63 11.19 -4.85 7.62
CA ARG A 63 10.51 -3.81 8.39
C ARG A 63 10.57 -4.11 9.89
N SER A 64 10.22 -5.33 10.32
CA SER A 64 10.35 -5.72 11.73
C SER A 64 11.76 -5.53 12.25
N VAL A 65 12.79 -5.92 11.48
CA VAL A 65 14.18 -5.69 11.87
C VAL A 65 14.52 -4.20 11.95
N ALA A 66 13.99 -3.35 11.09
CA ALA A 66 14.21 -1.91 11.18
C ALA A 66 13.54 -1.31 12.44
N ASP A 67 12.33 -1.77 12.76
CA ASP A 67 11.53 -1.29 13.88
C ASP A 67 12.08 -1.79 15.24
N ASP A 68 12.45 -3.07 15.35
CA ASP A 68 12.98 -3.68 16.59
C ASP A 68 14.32 -3.06 17.05
N ASN A 69 15.05 -2.42 16.14
CA ASN A 69 16.29 -1.71 16.46
C ASN A 69 16.06 -0.23 16.82
N ALA A 70 14.84 0.29 16.64
CA ALA A 70 14.50 1.67 16.99
C ALA A 70 14.16 1.83 18.49
N ASP A 71 13.78 0.75 19.18
CA ASP A 71 13.22 0.78 20.54
C ASP A 71 14.26 0.89 21.68
N ASN A 72 15.47 1.40 21.39
CA ASN A 72 16.47 1.79 22.40
C ASN A 72 16.68 3.32 22.43
N GLY A 73 15.66 4.09 22.10
CA GLY A 73 15.68 5.55 22.11
C GLY A 73 14.39 6.14 22.67
N ASP A 74 14.44 6.45 23.97
CA ASP A 74 13.57 7.31 24.79
C ASP A 74 12.25 7.83 24.18
N VAL A 75 11.15 7.42 24.81
CA VAL A 75 9.78 7.85 24.53
C VAL A 75 9.55 9.24 25.14
N GLN A 76 9.07 10.21 24.36
CA GLN A 76 8.24 11.30 24.92
C GLN A 76 6.93 11.47 24.15
N VAL A 77 5.88 11.14 24.88
CA VAL A 77 4.47 11.45 24.64
C VAL A 77 4.27 12.95 24.79
N ILE A 78 3.65 13.60 23.81
CA ILE A 78 2.98 14.89 24.04
C ILE A 78 1.63 14.91 23.32
N ASP A 79 0.62 14.83 24.16
CA ASP A 79 -0.78 15.15 23.93
C ASP A 79 -0.90 16.64 23.60
N SER A 80 -1.63 17.01 22.56
CA SER A 80 -1.99 18.41 22.28
C SER A 80 -3.25 18.51 21.43
N THR A 81 -4.32 18.84 22.13
CA THR A 81 -5.64 19.28 21.67
C THR A 81 -5.54 20.56 20.82
N ILE A 82 -5.98 20.55 19.55
CA ILE A 82 -6.38 21.78 18.85
C ILE A 82 -7.62 21.52 17.99
N THR A 83 -8.69 22.21 18.36
CA THR A 83 -9.97 22.35 17.68
C THR A 83 -9.83 23.22 16.43
N THR A 84 -10.13 22.67 15.25
CA THR A 84 -10.45 23.48 14.06
C THR A 84 -11.65 22.88 13.32
N ASN A 85 -12.70 23.69 13.21
CA ASN A 85 -13.93 23.41 12.50
C ASN A 85 -13.65 23.09 11.03
N ILE A 86 -13.83 21.82 10.64
CA ILE A 86 -13.91 21.38 9.25
C ILE A 86 -15.28 20.74 9.09
N VAL A 87 -15.99 21.17 8.04
CA VAL A 87 -17.37 20.79 7.71
C VAL A 87 -17.56 19.27 7.85
N ASP A 88 -18.39 18.94 8.84
CA ASP A 88 -18.72 17.61 9.32
C ASP A 88 -19.60 16.90 8.29
N THR A 89 -18.98 16.10 7.41
CA THR A 89 -19.64 14.90 6.93
C THR A 89 -19.04 13.75 7.72
N PRO A 90 -19.83 13.01 8.52
CA PRO A 90 -19.28 11.95 9.35
C PRO A 90 -18.64 10.92 8.44
N HIS A 91 -17.32 10.83 8.51
CA HIS A 91 -16.49 9.85 7.83
C HIS A 91 -16.86 8.45 8.32
N LYS A 92 -17.98 7.92 7.82
CA LYS A 92 -18.41 6.55 8.05
C LYS A 92 -17.38 5.67 7.36
N SER A 93 -16.68 4.86 8.15
CA SER A 93 -15.94 3.71 7.65
C SER A 93 -16.95 2.76 6.98
N SER A 94 -17.18 2.92 5.68
CA SER A 94 -18.08 2.06 4.93
C SER A 94 -17.38 0.76 4.59
N ARG A 95 -18.15 -0.33 4.57
CA ARG A 95 -17.63 -1.61 4.10
C ARG A 95 -17.53 -1.63 2.59
N LEU A 96 -16.61 -2.41 2.06
CA LEU A 96 -16.37 -2.56 0.63
C LEU A 96 -17.66 -2.99 -0.09
N THR A 97 -18.41 -3.93 0.49
CA THR A 97 -19.70 -4.37 -0.09
C THR A 97 -20.69 -3.21 -0.20
N GLN A 98 -20.77 -2.35 0.82
CA GLN A 98 -21.69 -1.22 0.83
C GLN A 98 -21.30 -0.19 -0.24
N VAL A 99 -20.02 0.17 -0.33
CA VAL A 99 -19.54 1.15 -1.33
C VAL A 99 -19.73 0.64 -2.75
N ILE A 100 -19.55 -0.66 -2.98
CA ILE A 100 -19.79 -1.28 -4.29
C ILE A 100 -21.26 -1.16 -4.68
N GLU A 101 -22.20 -1.43 -3.77
CA GLU A 101 -23.63 -1.32 -4.07
C GLU A 101 -24.04 0.13 -4.34
N GLU A 102 -23.56 1.08 -3.52
CA GLU A 102 -23.78 2.52 -3.73
C GLU A 102 -23.24 2.96 -5.11
N PHE A 103 -22.04 2.50 -5.47
CA PHE A 103 -21.45 2.77 -6.79
C PHE A 103 -22.23 2.14 -7.94
N CYS A 104 -22.70 0.90 -7.79
CA CYS A 104 -23.51 0.24 -8.82
C CYS A 104 -24.83 0.98 -9.04
N GLN A 105 -25.48 1.39 -7.95
CA GLN A 105 -26.70 2.17 -7.99
C GLN A 105 -26.49 3.51 -8.70
N GLU A 106 -25.44 4.25 -8.32
CA GLU A 106 -25.08 5.53 -8.95
C GLU A 106 -24.88 5.36 -10.46
N LYS A 107 -24.22 4.29 -10.90
CA LYS A 107 -23.97 4.06 -12.33
C LYS A 107 -25.21 3.66 -13.12
N LEU A 108 -26.17 2.99 -12.49
CA LEU A 108 -27.47 2.69 -13.09
C LEU A 108 -28.33 3.95 -13.21
N GLU A 109 -28.37 4.78 -12.17
CA GLU A 109 -29.11 6.05 -12.16
C GLU A 109 -28.58 7.04 -13.20
N GLN A 110 -27.26 7.06 -13.40
CA GLN A 110 -26.62 7.86 -14.45
C GLN A 110 -26.84 7.30 -15.87
N GLY A 111 -27.48 6.13 -16.02
CA GLY A 111 -27.61 5.43 -17.30
C GLY A 111 -26.25 5.06 -17.92
N ALA A 112 -25.19 5.03 -17.10
CA ALA A 112 -23.83 4.81 -17.57
C ALA A 112 -23.59 3.35 -17.99
N TRP A 113 -24.41 2.41 -17.50
CA TRP A 113 -24.30 0.99 -17.79
C TRP A 113 -25.53 0.44 -18.49
N SER A 114 -25.29 -0.38 -19.52
CA SER A 114 -26.29 -1.28 -20.08
C SER A 114 -26.54 -2.48 -19.15
N PRO A 115 -27.65 -3.23 -19.30
CA PRO A 115 -27.91 -4.43 -18.50
C PRO A 115 -26.77 -5.46 -18.56
N HIS A 116 -26.12 -5.59 -19.73
CA HIS A 116 -24.99 -6.50 -19.88
C HIS A 116 -23.76 -6.01 -19.10
N THR A 117 -23.46 -4.71 -19.19
CA THR A 117 -22.34 -4.08 -18.47
C THR A 117 -22.52 -4.18 -16.96
N GLU A 118 -23.73 -3.96 -16.46
CA GLU A 118 -24.06 -4.13 -15.05
C GLU A 118 -23.78 -5.57 -14.59
N GLN A 119 -24.29 -6.56 -15.32
CA GLN A 119 -24.12 -7.97 -14.96
C GLN A 119 -22.63 -8.35 -14.86
N VAL A 120 -21.82 -7.94 -15.84
CA VAL A 120 -20.37 -8.19 -15.86
C VAL A 120 -19.69 -7.50 -14.68
N ASN A 121 -19.97 -6.21 -14.45
CA ASN A 121 -19.34 -5.46 -13.36
C ASN A 121 -19.70 -6.03 -11.98
N ARG A 122 -20.97 -6.42 -11.77
CA ARG A 122 -21.40 -7.09 -10.53
C ARG A 122 -20.66 -8.41 -10.29
N GLN A 123 -20.42 -9.20 -11.34
CA GLN A 123 -19.61 -10.42 -11.21
C GLN A 123 -18.16 -10.12 -10.83
N VAL A 124 -17.56 -9.09 -11.43
CA VAL A 124 -16.20 -8.65 -11.10
C VAL A 124 -16.11 -8.19 -9.64
N PHE A 125 -17.05 -7.38 -9.18
CA PHE A 125 -17.09 -6.94 -7.78
C PHE A 125 -17.32 -8.08 -6.80
N LYS A 126 -18.19 -9.03 -7.14
CA LYS A 126 -18.40 -10.25 -6.35
C LYS A 126 -17.10 -11.07 -6.23
N ALA A 127 -16.36 -11.21 -7.32
CA ALA A 127 -15.06 -11.88 -7.30
C ALA A 127 -14.03 -11.13 -6.44
N MET A 128 -14.03 -9.79 -6.51
CA MET A 128 -13.16 -8.94 -5.69
C MET A 128 -13.45 -9.13 -4.20
N ILE A 129 -14.72 -9.03 -3.77
CA ILE A 129 -15.11 -9.26 -2.37
C ILE A 129 -14.72 -10.68 -1.93
N LYS A 130 -14.89 -11.70 -2.78
CA LYS A 130 -14.48 -13.07 -2.47
C LYS A 130 -12.96 -13.19 -2.25
N LEU A 131 -12.17 -12.43 -3.00
CA LEU A 131 -10.70 -12.48 -2.93
C LEU A 131 -10.16 -11.68 -1.73
N THR A 132 -10.69 -10.48 -1.48
CA THR A 132 -10.17 -9.55 -0.48
C THR A 132 -10.91 -9.61 0.85
N GLY A 133 -12.09 -10.23 0.87
CA GLY A 133 -13.05 -10.09 1.97
C GLY A 133 -13.76 -8.74 1.96
N ASP A 134 -14.68 -8.58 2.91
CA ASP A 134 -15.47 -7.37 3.11
C ASP A 134 -14.67 -6.35 3.95
N LEU A 135 -13.79 -5.61 3.28
CA LEU A 135 -12.87 -4.66 3.91
C LEU A 135 -13.59 -3.40 4.39
N ARG A 136 -13.14 -2.82 5.50
CA ARG A 136 -13.52 -1.45 5.88
C ARG A 136 -12.61 -0.47 5.14
N LEU A 137 -13.21 0.43 4.36
CA LEU A 137 -12.46 1.46 3.67
C LEU A 137 -12.15 2.59 4.66
N ILE A 138 -10.87 2.86 4.84
CA ILE A 138 -10.38 3.98 5.62
C ILE A 138 -10.27 5.16 4.65
N PRO A 139 -10.82 6.35 4.98
CA PRO A 139 -10.69 7.52 4.12
C PRO A 139 -9.21 7.83 3.87
N PRO A 140 -8.85 8.30 2.66
CA PRO A 140 -7.46 8.62 2.36
C PRO A 140 -6.96 9.70 3.32
N CYS A 141 -5.87 9.42 4.03
CA CYS A 141 -5.16 10.43 4.81
C CYS A 141 -4.59 11.45 3.82
N ILE A 142 -5.20 12.64 3.75
CA ILE A 142 -4.64 13.77 3.00
C ILE A 142 -3.52 14.32 3.90
N PRO A 143 -2.23 14.25 3.51
CA PRO A 143 -1.19 14.90 4.27
C PRO A 143 -1.43 16.41 4.22
N ASP A 144 -1.48 17.04 5.39
CA ASP A 144 -1.57 18.49 5.50
C ASP A 144 -0.47 19.12 4.63
N ARG A 145 -0.90 19.94 3.68
CA ARG A 145 0.02 20.70 2.83
C ARG A 145 0.61 21.81 3.71
N TYR A 146 1.89 21.67 4.06
CA TYR A 146 2.72 22.76 4.59
C TYR A 146 2.88 23.89 3.57
#